data_AF-A0A2B8BEH7-F1
#
_entry.id   AF-A0A2B8BEH7-F1
#
_cell.length_a   1.000
_cell.length_b   1.000
_cell.length_c   1.000
_cell.angle_alpha   90.00
_cell.angle_beta   90.00
_cell.angle_gamma   90.00
#
_symmetry.space_group_name_H-M   'P 1'
#
loop_
_entity.id
_entity.type
_entity.pdbx_description
1 polymer ?
#
loop_
_entity_poly.entity_id
_entity_poly.type
_entity_poly.pdbx_seq_one_letter_code
_entity_poly.pdbx_strand_id
1 'polypeptide(L)'
;MARPRKFDETAVLDAAVDRFWTQGFEATSTRELAESMQMTLASMHNAFGDKRALFRRSLEHYLDGSLRARIARHEAAPSPAAAIAGFLRESIERSLGDGCRRGCLLVNSALEVTPADPEMRDYLNAELATIEDFFRHCIVKGRQGGEIPDGIDADDAARLLFSCLLGIRVLARVRPERNLLEGAARAALASLGLPPMPDI
;
A
#
# COMPACT_ATOMS: atom_id res chain seq x y z
N MET A 1 24.27 24.43 -16.40
CA MET A 1 23.99 23.32 -17.32
C MET A 1 23.99 22.02 -16.51
N ALA A 2 22.84 21.37 -16.39
CA ALA A 2 22.74 20.11 -15.66
C ALA A 2 23.47 19.01 -16.42
N ARG A 3 24.52 18.45 -15.80
CA ARG A 3 25.25 17.29 -16.34
C ARG A 3 24.28 16.10 -16.38
N PRO A 4 24.19 15.34 -17.48
CA PRO A 4 23.26 14.20 -17.58
C PRO A 4 23.52 13.22 -16.44
N ARG A 5 22.43 12.79 -15.77
CA ARG A 5 22.48 11.78 -14.71
C ARG A 5 23.06 10.49 -15.29
N LYS A 6 24.09 9.95 -14.63
CA LYS A 6 24.83 8.74 -15.07
C LYS A 6 24.21 7.42 -14.59
N PHE A 7 23.03 7.45 -13.99
CA PHE A 7 22.40 6.30 -13.37
C PHE A 7 20.97 6.11 -13.87
N ASP A 8 20.50 4.87 -13.86
CA ASP A 8 19.09 4.53 -14.08
C ASP A 8 18.30 4.88 -12.82
N GLU A 9 17.43 5.88 -12.92
CA GLU A 9 16.67 6.39 -11.78
C GLU A 9 15.65 5.39 -11.25
N THR A 10 15.05 4.57 -12.12
CA THR A 10 14.11 3.52 -11.73
C THR A 10 14.83 2.45 -10.90
N ALA A 11 15.97 1.96 -11.40
CA ALA A 11 16.76 0.95 -10.68
C ALA A 11 17.25 1.47 -9.31
N VAL A 12 17.62 2.75 -9.24
CA VAL A 12 18.01 3.40 -7.98
C VAL A 12 16.83 3.51 -7.01
N LEU A 13 15.64 3.92 -7.47
CA LEU A 13 14.45 4.00 -6.63
C LEU A 13 13.99 2.61 -6.16
N ASP A 14 14.07 1.58 -7.01
CA ASP A 14 13.78 0.19 -6.64
C ASP A 14 14.70 -0.29 -5.49
N ALA A 15 16.00 -0.02 -5.59
CA ALA A 15 16.97 -0.36 -4.54
C ALA A 15 16.71 0.40 -3.22
N ALA A 16 16.28 1.65 -3.31
CA ALA A 16 15.89 2.43 -2.13
C ALA A 16 14.58 1.91 -1.51
N VAL A 17 13.57 1.58 -2.33
CA VAL A 17 12.32 0.95 -1.89
C VAL A 17 12.60 -0.34 -1.15
N ASP A 18 13.42 -1.24 -1.71
CA ASP A 18 13.75 -2.51 -1.07
C ASP A 18 14.41 -2.30 0.30
N ARG A 19 15.33 -1.33 0.40
CA ARG A 19 16.00 -1.00 1.66
C ARG A 19 15.02 -0.46 2.70
N PHE A 20 14.22 0.55 2.35
CA PHE A 20 13.23 1.12 3.25
C PHE A 20 12.15 0.11 3.65
N TRP A 21 11.71 -0.75 2.74
CA TRP A 21 10.68 -1.74 3.04
C TRP A 21 11.18 -2.84 3.98
N THR A 22 12.46 -3.19 3.88
CA THR A 22 13.07 -4.22 4.73
C THR A 22 13.39 -3.70 6.13
N GLN A 23 13.95 -2.49 6.24
CA GLN A 23 14.53 -1.99 7.49
C GLN A 23 13.72 -0.85 8.13
N GLY A 24 12.81 -0.21 7.39
CA GLY A 24 12.08 0.97 7.83
C GLY A 24 12.80 2.27 7.49
N PHE A 25 12.07 3.39 7.57
CA PHE A 25 12.63 4.71 7.35
C PHE A 25 13.67 5.01 8.41
N GLU A 26 13.33 4.95 9.70
CA GLU A 26 14.18 5.41 10.79
C GLU A 26 15.51 4.64 10.87
N ALA A 27 15.43 3.31 10.84
CA ALA A 27 16.59 2.46 11.05
C ALA A 27 17.57 2.43 9.85
N THR A 28 17.19 2.96 8.68
CA THR A 28 18.05 2.96 7.49
C THR A 28 18.96 4.19 7.44
N SER A 29 20.27 4.03 7.40
CA SER A 29 21.22 5.15 7.26
C SER A 29 21.36 5.63 5.81
N THR A 30 21.77 6.90 5.63
CA THR A 30 22.10 7.45 4.30
C THR A 30 23.24 6.73 3.62
N ARG A 31 24.17 6.16 4.40
CA ARG A 31 25.28 5.36 3.90
C ARG A 31 24.80 4.04 3.32
N GLU A 32 23.96 3.30 4.07
CA GLU A 32 23.38 2.05 3.58
C GLU A 32 22.52 2.26 2.33
N LEU A 33 21.79 3.39 2.24
CA LEU A 33 21.05 3.76 1.03
C LEU A 33 21.98 4.00 -0.15
N ALA A 34 23.03 4.80 0.02
CA ALA A 34 23.99 5.07 -1.04
C ALA A 34 24.64 3.76 -1.52
N GLU A 35 25.02 2.87 -0.60
CA GLU A 35 25.57 1.55 -0.91
C GLU A 35 24.56 0.66 -1.67
N SER A 36 23.29 0.58 -1.23
CA SER A 36 22.28 -0.24 -1.91
C SER A 36 21.94 0.26 -3.31
N MET A 37 21.94 1.59 -3.50
CA MET A 37 21.70 2.23 -4.80
C MET A 37 22.94 2.26 -5.70
N GLN A 38 24.09 1.75 -5.24
CA GLN A 38 25.37 1.82 -5.94
C GLN A 38 25.76 3.27 -6.30
N MET A 39 25.51 4.20 -5.39
CA MET A 39 25.79 5.63 -5.53
C MET A 39 26.80 6.09 -4.48
N THR A 40 27.50 7.20 -4.76
CA THR A 40 28.19 7.94 -3.70
C THR A 40 27.18 8.80 -2.93
N LEU A 41 27.45 9.08 -1.64
CA LEU A 41 26.62 9.98 -0.83
C LEU A 41 26.40 11.34 -1.50
N ALA A 42 27.45 11.92 -2.09
CA ALA A 42 27.35 13.18 -2.81
C ALA A 42 26.42 13.08 -4.04
N SER A 43 26.49 11.99 -4.80
CA SER A 43 25.60 11.77 -5.95
C SER A 43 24.14 11.59 -5.51
N MET A 44 23.92 10.82 -4.43
CA MET A 44 22.60 10.64 -3.84
C MET A 44 22.02 11.99 -3.40
N HIS A 45 22.77 12.78 -2.64
CA HIS A 45 22.30 14.08 -2.16
C HIS A 45 22.01 15.05 -3.30
N ASN A 46 22.88 15.11 -4.31
CA ASN A 46 22.67 15.96 -5.48
C ASN A 46 21.44 15.54 -6.30
N ALA A 47 21.10 14.25 -6.32
CA ALA A 47 19.99 13.74 -7.12
C ALA A 47 18.66 13.76 -6.39
N PHE A 48 18.64 13.45 -5.09
CA PHE A 48 17.42 13.17 -4.34
C PHE A 48 17.22 14.08 -3.13
N GLY A 49 18.19 14.93 -2.79
CA GLY A 49 18.15 15.77 -1.60
C GLY A 49 18.56 14.99 -0.35
N ASP A 50 17.80 15.11 0.73
CA ASP A 50 18.06 14.36 1.96
C ASP A 50 17.37 12.98 1.96
N LYS A 51 17.56 12.22 3.05
CA LYS A 51 16.94 10.90 3.25
C LYS A 51 15.41 10.97 3.16
N ARG A 52 14.80 12.06 3.65
CA ARG A 52 13.35 12.26 3.67
C ARG A 52 12.81 12.48 2.26
N ALA A 53 13.47 13.33 1.47
CA ALA A 53 13.13 13.56 0.08
C ALA A 53 13.31 12.29 -0.76
N LEU A 54 14.39 11.53 -0.56
CA LEU A 54 14.56 10.22 -1.19
C LEU A 54 13.44 9.25 -0.78
N PHE A 55 13.14 9.15 0.51
CA PHE A 55 12.07 8.28 1.01
C PHE A 55 10.72 8.60 0.38
N ARG A 56 10.34 9.89 0.31
CA ARG A 56 9.09 10.32 -0.34
C ARG A 56 9.03 9.85 -1.79
N ARG A 57 10.12 10.05 -2.55
CA ARG A 57 10.22 9.63 -3.96
C ARG A 57 10.18 8.12 -4.13
N SER A 58 10.83 7.38 -3.23
CA SER A 58 10.79 5.91 -3.20
C SER A 58 9.38 5.40 -2.89
N LEU A 59 8.70 6.00 -1.91
CA LEU A 59 7.34 5.62 -1.55
C LEU A 59 6.37 5.92 -2.70
N GLU A 60 6.47 7.09 -3.35
CA GLU A 60 5.69 7.43 -4.54
C GLU A 60 5.89 6.41 -5.67
N HIS A 61 7.15 6.08 -5.98
CA HIS A 61 7.51 5.05 -6.97
C HIS A 61 6.88 3.67 -6.64
N TYR A 62 6.94 3.26 -5.38
CA TYR A 62 6.28 2.03 -4.90
C TYR A 62 4.76 2.09 -5.07
N LEU A 63 4.13 3.22 -4.74
CA LEU A 63 2.68 3.39 -4.78
C LEU A 63 2.16 3.36 -6.21
N ASP A 64 2.83 4.03 -7.14
CA ASP A 64 2.48 4.04 -8.56
C ASP A 64 2.62 2.64 -9.18
N GLY A 65 3.75 1.97 -8.93
CA GLY A 65 4.03 0.65 -9.48
C GLY A 65 3.21 -0.49 -8.86
N SER A 66 2.60 -0.28 -7.69
CA SER A 66 1.94 -1.34 -6.93
C SER A 66 0.50 -1.02 -6.54
N LEU A 67 0.30 -0.05 -5.65
CA LEU A 67 -1.00 0.20 -5.03
C LEU A 67 -1.99 0.85 -6.00
N ARG A 68 -1.59 1.97 -6.61
CA ARG A 68 -2.44 2.79 -7.48
C ARG A 68 -2.78 2.02 -8.76
N ALA A 69 -1.80 1.33 -9.36
CA ALA A 69 -2.04 0.43 -10.49
C ALA A 69 -3.01 -0.71 -10.15
N ARG A 70 -2.96 -1.26 -8.92
CA ARG A 70 -3.90 -2.28 -8.46
C ARG A 70 -5.31 -1.71 -8.27
N ILE A 71 -5.44 -0.55 -7.62
CA ILE A 71 -6.72 0.14 -7.45
C ILE A 71 -7.36 0.38 -8.82
N ALA A 72 -6.65 1.00 -9.76
CA ALA A 72 -7.15 1.32 -11.09
C ALA A 72 -7.67 0.07 -11.84
N ARG A 73 -6.97 -1.08 -11.74
CA ARG A 73 -7.46 -2.34 -12.34
C ARG A 73 -8.77 -2.84 -11.73
N HIS A 74 -8.90 -2.78 -10.41
CA HIS A 74 -10.12 -3.26 -9.73
C HIS A 74 -11.28 -2.28 -9.92
N GLU A 75 -11.04 -0.97 -9.97
CA GLU A 75 -12.06 0.02 -10.28
C GLU A 75 -12.63 -0.11 -11.70
N ALA A 76 -11.83 -0.64 -12.64
CA ALA A 76 -12.26 -0.92 -14.00
C ALA A 76 -13.09 -2.21 -14.12
N ALA A 77 -13.23 -3.00 -13.05
CA ALA A 77 -14.03 -4.22 -13.07
C ALA A 77 -15.53 -3.90 -13.21
N PRO A 78 -16.32 -4.70 -13.95
CA PRO A 78 -17.74 -4.43 -14.15
C PRO A 78 -18.60 -4.43 -12.88
N SER A 79 -18.22 -5.26 -11.89
CA SER A 79 -18.93 -5.38 -10.61
C SER A 79 -18.12 -4.71 -9.50
N PRO A 80 -18.62 -3.60 -8.91
CA PRO A 80 -17.98 -2.96 -7.77
C PRO A 80 -17.87 -3.88 -6.56
N ALA A 81 -18.84 -4.76 -6.33
CA ALA A 81 -18.80 -5.70 -5.22
C ALA A 81 -17.68 -6.76 -5.42
N ALA A 82 -17.51 -7.25 -6.65
CA ALA A 82 -16.42 -8.16 -7.00
C ALA A 82 -15.05 -7.45 -6.97
N ALA A 83 -14.98 -6.16 -7.30
CA ALA A 83 -13.75 -5.37 -7.21
C ALA A 83 -13.19 -5.33 -5.76
N ILE A 84 -14.06 -5.14 -4.77
CA ILE A 84 -13.68 -5.17 -3.35
C ILE A 84 -13.11 -6.54 -2.96
N ALA A 85 -13.86 -7.60 -3.27
CA ALA A 85 -13.46 -8.97 -2.95
C ALA A 85 -12.16 -9.37 -3.65
N GLY A 86 -12.01 -9.00 -4.92
CA GLY A 86 -10.80 -9.21 -5.72
C GLY A 86 -9.59 -8.45 -5.17
N PHE A 87 -9.78 -7.20 -4.73
CA PHE A 87 -8.71 -6.39 -4.16
C PHE A 87 -8.19 -6.97 -2.83
N LEU A 88 -9.08 -7.45 -1.97
CA LEU A 88 -8.71 -8.15 -0.73
C LEU A 88 -7.98 -9.47 -1.03
N ARG A 89 -8.49 -10.27 -1.97
CA ARG A 89 -7.83 -11.51 -2.43
C ARG A 89 -6.42 -11.24 -2.93
N GLU A 90 -6.25 -10.34 -3.89
CA GLU A 90 -4.93 -10.01 -4.43
C GLU A 90 -4.00 -9.45 -3.35
N SER A 91 -4.56 -8.70 -2.40
CA SER A 91 -3.80 -8.19 -1.27
C SER A 91 -3.25 -9.32 -0.39
N ILE A 92 -4.06 -10.33 -0.09
CA ILE A 92 -3.65 -11.52 0.66
C ILE A 92 -2.60 -12.31 -0.12
N GLU A 93 -2.81 -12.58 -1.41
CA GLU A 93 -1.84 -13.33 -2.22
C GLU A 93 -0.47 -12.65 -2.28
N ARG A 94 -0.44 -11.34 -2.49
CA ARG A 94 0.83 -10.58 -2.46
C ARG A 94 1.52 -10.67 -1.10
N SER A 95 0.74 -10.66 -0.03
CA SER A 95 1.27 -10.79 1.33
C SER A 95 1.80 -12.19 1.64
N LEU A 96 1.14 -13.24 1.15
CA LEU A 96 1.57 -14.64 1.32
C LEU A 96 2.73 -15.00 0.37
N GLY A 97 2.80 -14.37 -0.80
CA GLY A 97 3.88 -14.54 -1.78
C GLY A 97 5.16 -13.77 -1.45
N ASP A 98 5.11 -12.82 -0.50
CA ASP A 98 6.31 -12.12 -0.03
C ASP A 98 7.09 -12.99 0.97
N GLY A 99 8.08 -13.73 0.46
CA GLY A 99 8.94 -14.59 1.28
C GLY A 99 9.69 -13.85 2.39
N CYS A 100 9.90 -12.53 2.23
CA CYS A 100 10.53 -11.68 3.24
C CYS A 100 9.56 -11.19 4.33
N ARG A 101 8.25 -11.45 4.18
CA ARG A 101 7.20 -11.09 5.16
C ARG A 101 7.24 -9.61 5.56
N ARG A 102 7.53 -8.73 4.61
CA ARG A 102 7.70 -7.29 4.84
C ARG A 102 6.37 -6.59 5.04
N GLY A 103 5.26 -7.17 4.58
CA GLY A 103 3.94 -6.55 4.69
C GLY A 103 3.74 -5.49 3.61
N CYS A 104 3.23 -4.31 3.94
CA CYS A 104 3.06 -3.20 3.00
C CYS A 104 3.93 -2.02 3.42
N LEU A 105 4.74 -1.49 2.49
CA LEU A 105 5.63 -0.36 2.79
C LEU A 105 4.86 0.86 3.32
N LEU A 106 3.72 1.20 2.71
CA LEU A 106 2.87 2.30 3.18
C LEU A 106 2.39 2.10 4.62
N VAL A 107 1.87 0.91 4.94
CA VAL A 107 1.37 0.59 6.29
C VAL A 107 2.50 0.59 7.31
N ASN A 108 3.66 0.01 6.97
CA ASN A 108 4.84 0.05 7.84
C ASN A 108 5.28 1.49 8.11
N SER A 109 5.28 2.34 7.08
CA SER A 109 5.69 3.73 7.18
C SER A 109 4.75 4.53 8.09
N ALA A 110 3.43 4.27 8.00
CA ALA A 110 2.45 4.87 8.89
C ALA A 110 2.67 4.52 10.37
N LEU A 111 3.22 3.33 10.67
CA LEU A 111 3.56 2.92 12.04
C LEU A 111 4.85 3.56 12.57
N GLU A 112 5.69 4.13 11.71
CA GLU A 112 6.91 4.85 12.07
C GLU A 112 6.68 6.36 12.30
N VAL A 113 5.50 6.87 11.94
CA VAL A 113 5.17 8.30 12.09
C VAL A 113 5.18 8.70 13.56
N THR A 114 5.90 9.79 13.84
CA THR A 114 5.93 10.40 15.18
C THR A 114 5.15 11.72 15.18
N PRO A 115 4.65 12.20 16.34
CA PRO A 115 3.99 13.50 16.44
C PRO A 115 4.86 14.70 16.03
N ALA A 116 6.18 14.52 15.99
CA ALA A 116 7.14 15.56 15.60
C ALA A 116 7.21 15.77 14.07
N ASP A 117 6.53 14.94 13.28
CA ASP A 117 6.60 14.97 11.81
C ASP A 117 5.20 15.08 11.15
N PRO A 118 4.57 16.25 11.23
CA PRO A 118 3.23 16.46 10.68
C PRO A 118 3.19 16.32 9.16
N GLU A 119 4.22 16.75 8.42
CA GLU A 119 4.22 16.67 6.95
C GLU A 119 4.29 15.20 6.47
N MET A 120 5.08 14.33 7.10
CA MET A 120 5.09 12.91 6.74
C MET A 120 3.76 12.23 7.11
N ARG A 121 3.19 12.58 8.27
CA ARG A 121 1.87 12.10 8.68
C ARG A 121 0.80 12.45 7.65
N ASP A 122 0.74 13.72 7.24
CA ASP A 122 -0.28 14.22 6.33
C ASP A 122 -0.13 13.59 4.94
N TYR A 123 1.11 13.40 4.48
CA TYR A 123 1.40 12.67 3.24
C TYR A 123 0.93 11.21 3.30
N LEU A 124 1.33 10.46 4.33
CA LEU A 124 0.93 9.06 4.49
C LEU A 124 -0.59 8.91 4.66
N ASN A 125 -1.23 9.86 5.34
CA ASN A 125 -2.68 9.89 5.48
C ASN A 125 -3.39 10.08 4.13
N ALA A 126 -2.89 10.93 3.26
CA ALA A 126 -3.44 11.09 1.90
C ALA A 126 -3.33 9.80 1.06
N GLU A 127 -2.20 9.10 1.17
CA GLU A 127 -2.00 7.82 0.46
C GLU A 127 -2.87 6.70 1.02
N LEU A 128 -3.05 6.65 2.35
CA LEU A 128 -3.98 5.71 2.99
C LEU A 128 -5.43 6.01 2.61
N ALA A 129 -5.82 7.29 2.56
CA ALA A 129 -7.15 7.72 2.13
C ALA A 129 -7.48 7.26 0.70
N THR A 130 -6.49 7.15 -0.19
CA THR A 130 -6.69 6.61 -1.55
C THR A 130 -7.26 5.18 -1.53
N ILE A 131 -6.90 4.36 -0.53
CA ILE A 131 -7.43 3.00 -0.38
C ILE A 131 -8.86 3.02 0.19
N GLU A 132 -9.11 3.88 1.17
CA GLU A 132 -10.45 4.05 1.75
C GLU A 132 -11.44 4.59 0.70
N ASP A 133 -11.02 5.58 -0.09
CA ASP A 133 -11.79 6.16 -1.19
C ASP A 133 -12.11 5.13 -2.27
N PHE A 134 -11.17 4.23 -2.61
CA PHE A 134 -11.44 3.10 -3.49
C PHE A 134 -12.61 2.24 -2.96
N PHE A 135 -12.56 1.82 -1.70
CA PHE A 135 -13.65 1.03 -1.12
C PHE A 135 -14.96 1.80 -1.12
N ARG A 136 -14.93 3.06 -0.70
CA ARG A 136 -16.10 3.94 -0.67
C ARG A 136 -16.73 4.09 -2.06
N HIS A 137 -15.92 4.34 -3.09
CA HIS A 137 -16.39 4.44 -4.48
C HIS A 137 -17.04 3.14 -4.95
N CYS A 138 -16.45 1.98 -4.64
CA CYS A 138 -17.06 0.70 -4.97
C CYS A 138 -18.40 0.48 -4.24
N ILE A 139 -18.50 0.83 -2.95
CA ILE A 139 -19.76 0.73 -2.20
C ILE A 139 -20.85 1.63 -2.82
N VAL A 140 -20.53 2.90 -3.10
CA VAL A 140 -21.48 3.85 -3.71
C VAL A 140 -21.98 3.36 -5.07
N LYS A 141 -21.06 2.91 -5.95
CA LYS A 141 -21.44 2.38 -7.26
C LYS A 141 -22.25 1.08 -7.16
N GLY A 142 -21.86 0.17 -6.25
CA GLY A 142 -22.56 -1.09 -6.06
C GLY A 142 -23.98 -0.90 -5.53
N ARG A 143 -24.22 0.13 -4.69
CA ARG A 143 -25.57 0.52 -4.27
C ARG A 143 -26.41 1.03 -5.44
N GLN A 144 -25.86 1.92 -6.25
CA GLN A 144 -26.53 2.43 -7.45
C GLN A 144 -26.88 1.32 -8.46
N GLY A 145 -26.02 0.30 -8.55
CA GLY A 145 -26.23 -0.88 -9.39
C GLY A 145 -27.08 -1.99 -8.77
N GLY A 146 -27.51 -1.85 -7.51
CA GLY A 146 -28.27 -2.89 -6.78
C GLY A 146 -27.46 -4.12 -6.37
N GLU A 147 -26.14 -4.09 -6.49
CA GLU A 147 -25.23 -5.17 -6.04
C GLU A 147 -25.02 -5.15 -4.51
N ILE A 148 -25.19 -3.98 -3.88
CA ILE A 148 -24.95 -3.78 -2.45
C ILE A 148 -26.22 -3.18 -1.82
N PRO A 149 -26.69 -3.69 -0.66
CA PRO A 149 -27.88 -3.18 0.00
C PRO A 149 -27.80 -1.69 0.35
N ASP A 150 -28.90 -0.95 0.12
CA ASP A 150 -28.97 0.49 0.42
C ASP A 150 -28.88 0.86 1.90
N GLY A 151 -29.13 -0.11 2.80
CA GLY A 151 -28.99 0.08 4.24
C GLY A 151 -27.54 0.15 4.74
N ILE A 152 -26.56 -0.07 3.86
CA ILE A 152 -25.13 0.01 4.20
C ILE A 152 -24.65 1.44 4.00
N ASP A 153 -24.20 2.07 5.10
CA ASP A 153 -23.51 3.34 5.03
C ASP A 153 -22.16 3.18 4.32
N ALA A 154 -21.90 4.01 3.31
CA ALA A 154 -20.75 3.85 2.44
C ALA A 154 -19.43 4.21 3.15
N ASP A 155 -19.46 5.19 4.05
CA ASP A 155 -18.28 5.64 4.77
C ASP A 155 -17.90 4.61 5.84
N ASP A 156 -18.87 4.11 6.60
CA ASP A 156 -18.61 3.08 7.62
C ASP A 156 -18.17 1.74 7.00
N ALA A 157 -18.77 1.35 5.86
CA ALA A 157 -18.33 0.16 5.13
C ALA A 157 -16.89 0.30 4.59
N ALA A 158 -16.54 1.46 4.04
CA ALA A 158 -15.20 1.75 3.56
C ALA A 158 -14.18 1.69 4.70
N ARG A 159 -14.48 2.32 5.85
CA ARG A 159 -13.63 2.28 7.05
C ARG A 159 -13.43 0.86 7.58
N LEU A 160 -14.48 0.04 7.59
CA LEU A 160 -14.39 -1.36 8.01
C LEU A 160 -13.46 -2.15 7.08
N LEU A 161 -13.65 -2.05 5.76
CA LEU A 161 -12.84 -2.74 4.76
C LEU A 161 -11.38 -2.29 4.80
N PHE A 162 -11.16 -0.98 4.91
CA PHE A 162 -9.85 -0.38 5.05
C PHE A 162 -9.14 -0.87 6.33
N SER A 163 -9.82 -0.82 7.47
CA SER A 163 -9.28 -1.32 8.75
C SER A 163 -8.96 -2.81 8.69
N CYS A 164 -9.84 -3.61 8.07
CA CYS A 164 -9.61 -5.04 7.86
C CYS A 164 -8.35 -5.28 7.01
N LEU A 165 -8.20 -4.54 5.90
CA LEU A 165 -7.02 -4.62 5.05
C LEU A 165 -5.73 -4.27 5.82
N LEU A 166 -5.72 -3.17 6.60
CA LEU A 166 -4.56 -2.82 7.41
C LEU A 166 -4.20 -3.96 8.38
N GLY A 167 -5.19 -4.51 9.06
CA GLY A 167 -5.03 -5.68 9.94
C GLY A 167 -4.41 -6.87 9.21
N ILE A 168 -4.92 -7.22 8.02
CA ILE A 168 -4.36 -8.29 7.18
C ILE A 168 -2.90 -8.01 6.81
N ARG A 169 -2.56 -6.78 6.41
CA ARG A 169 -1.19 -6.40 6.03
C ARG A 169 -0.22 -6.50 7.19
N VAL A 170 -0.64 -6.15 8.39
CA VAL A 170 0.16 -6.28 9.61
C VAL A 170 0.29 -7.74 10.01
N LEU A 171 -0.82 -8.49 10.07
CA LEU A 171 -0.82 -9.91 10.44
C LEU A 171 0.04 -10.76 9.51
N ALA A 172 0.06 -10.47 8.21
CA ALA A 172 0.88 -11.20 7.25
C ALA A 172 2.39 -11.20 7.59
N ARG A 173 2.87 -10.21 8.35
CA ARG A 173 4.28 -10.14 8.77
C ARG A 173 4.63 -11.19 9.84
N VAL A 174 3.69 -11.47 10.73
CA VAL A 174 3.90 -12.27 11.95
C VAL A 174 3.20 -13.63 11.91
N ARG A 175 2.05 -13.70 11.23
CA ARG A 175 1.19 -14.88 11.09
C ARG A 175 0.67 -14.97 9.65
N PRO A 176 1.52 -15.34 8.67
CA PRO A 176 1.13 -15.52 7.27
C PRO A 176 0.31 -16.82 7.06
N GLU A 177 -0.66 -17.06 7.92
CA GLU A 177 -1.55 -18.21 7.84
C GLU A 177 -2.70 -17.85 6.90
N ARG A 178 -2.78 -18.51 5.74
CA ARG A 178 -3.84 -18.26 4.73
C ARG A 178 -5.24 -18.24 5.36
N ASN A 179 -5.56 -19.26 6.16
CA ASN A 179 -6.86 -19.38 6.82
C ASN A 179 -7.18 -18.20 7.75
N LEU A 180 -6.18 -17.63 8.42
CA LEU A 180 -6.36 -16.47 9.30
C LEU A 180 -6.70 -15.21 8.48
N LEU A 181 -5.87 -14.93 7.47
CA LEU A 181 -6.01 -13.72 6.65
C LEU A 181 -7.30 -13.76 5.82
N GLU A 182 -7.57 -14.91 5.19
CA GLU A 182 -8.81 -15.11 4.43
C GLU A 182 -10.04 -15.13 5.34
N GLY A 183 -9.92 -15.66 6.56
CA GLY A 183 -10.98 -15.64 7.56
C GLY A 183 -11.42 -14.23 7.95
N ALA A 184 -10.45 -13.33 8.17
CA ALA A 184 -10.73 -11.92 8.47
C ALA A 184 -11.44 -11.21 7.30
N ALA A 185 -10.93 -11.38 6.08
CA ALA A 185 -11.54 -10.80 4.89
C ALA A 185 -12.96 -11.35 4.65
N ARG A 186 -13.15 -12.67 4.77
CA ARG A 186 -14.44 -13.33 4.60
C ARG A 186 -15.49 -12.80 5.59
N ALA A 187 -15.11 -12.62 6.86
CA ALA A 187 -16.03 -12.08 7.87
C ALA A 187 -16.44 -10.64 7.56
N ALA A 188 -15.50 -9.78 7.15
CA ALA A 188 -15.78 -8.40 6.76
C ALA A 188 -16.71 -8.34 5.52
N LEU A 189 -16.41 -9.10 4.47
CA LEU A 189 -17.24 -9.17 3.26
C LEU A 189 -18.67 -9.64 3.58
N ALA A 190 -18.80 -10.73 4.35
CA ALA A 190 -20.11 -11.27 4.72
C ALA A 190 -20.95 -10.28 5.53
N SER A 191 -20.33 -9.51 6.44
CA SER A 191 -21.04 -8.50 7.24
C SER A 191 -21.62 -7.36 6.41
N LEU A 192 -21.10 -7.14 5.20
CA LEU A 192 -21.54 -6.11 4.25
C LEU A 192 -22.36 -6.70 3.09
N GLY A 193 -22.71 -7.99 3.14
CA GLY A 193 -23.42 -8.66 2.04
C GLY A 193 -22.64 -8.70 0.72
N LEU A 194 -21.32 -8.54 0.77
CA LEU A 194 -20.44 -8.59 -0.40
C LEU A 194 -20.14 -10.04 -0.81
N PRO A 195 -19.84 -10.29 -2.10
CA PRO A 195 -19.49 -11.63 -2.56
C PRO A 195 -18.23 -12.16 -1.87
N PRO A 196 -18.06 -13.49 -1.78
CA PRO A 196 -16.82 -14.07 -1.29
C PRO A 196 -15.65 -13.70 -2.20
N MET A 197 -14.43 -13.78 -1.65
CA MET A 197 -13.21 -13.65 -2.45
C MET A 197 -13.18 -14.72 -3.55
N PRO A 198 -12.74 -14.39 -4.77
CA PRO A 198 -12.64 -15.36 -5.85
C PRO A 198 -11.65 -16.48 -5.52
N ASP A 199 -11.88 -17.67 -6.07
CA ASP A 199 -10.95 -18.80 -6.01
C ASP A 199 -9.68 -18.51 -6.84
N ILE A 200 -8.62 -19.28 -6.57
CA ILE A 200 -7.31 -19.19 -7.25
C ILE A 200 -7.32 -20.05 -8.51
#